data_AF-A0A7S0Z311-F1
#
_entry.id   AF-A0A7S0Z311-F1
#
_cell.length_a   1.000
_cell.length_b   1.000
_cell.length_c   1.000
_cell.angle_alpha   90.00
_cell.angle_beta   90.00
_cell.angle_gamma   90.00
#
_symmetry.space_group_name_H-M   'P 1'
#
loop_
_entity.id
_entity.type
_entity.pdbx_description
1 polymer ?
#
loop_
_entity_poly.entity_id
_entity_poly.type
_entity_poly.pdbx_seq_one_letter_code
_entity_poly.pdbx_strand_id
1 'polypeptide(L)'
;HEGLLRRKKEDHGRFEDPYKAVCVCRLQDGVLRLRATQNGEVVGGEDTYDLREWKLMPRQGKPDKFTIMRGVTAHSIGGDTVLNLKADSKELGAAWIEQ
;
A
#
# COMPACT_ATOMS: atom_id res chain seq x y z
N HIS A 1 13.21 -4.73 -0.90
CA HIS A 1 12.42 -4.39 -2.12
C HIS A 1 12.14 -2.88 -2.14
N GLU A 2 12.27 -2.21 -3.28
CA GLU A 2 12.00 -0.76 -3.42
C GLU A 2 11.27 -0.50 -4.74
N GLY A 3 10.33 0.46 -4.74
CA GLY A 3 9.62 0.84 -5.95
C GLY A 3 8.56 1.90 -5.72
N LEU A 4 7.91 2.32 -6.81
CA LEU A 4 6.79 3.25 -6.77
C LEU A 4 5.48 2.50 -6.59
N LEU A 5 4.62 3.01 -5.71
CA LEU A 5 3.25 2.56 -5.55
C LEU A 5 2.31 3.75 -5.59
N ARG A 6 1.05 3.50 -5.88
CA ARG A 6 -0.02 4.48 -5.77
C ARG A 6 -0.88 4.19 -4.56
N ARG A 7 -1.15 5.21 -3.75
CA ARG A 7 -2.07 5.18 -2.61
C ARG A 7 -3.47 5.57 -3.04
N LYS A 8 -4.46 4.79 -2.61
CA LYS A 8 -5.88 5.13 -2.79
C LYS A 8 -6.25 6.31 -1.90
N LYS A 9 -6.90 7.33 -2.45
CA LYS A 9 -7.57 8.41 -1.72
C LYS A 9 -8.89 7.89 -1.14
N GLU A 10 -9.17 8.21 0.12
CA GLU A 10 -10.42 7.81 0.77
C GLU A 10 -11.61 8.56 0.18
N ASP A 11 -11.50 9.88 0.11
CA ASP A 11 -12.48 10.78 -0.50
C ASP A 11 -12.18 10.96 -1.99
N HIS A 12 -12.88 10.22 -2.85
CA HIS A 12 -12.76 10.33 -4.31
C HIS A 12 -14.14 10.40 -4.95
N GLY A 13 -14.24 11.16 -6.04
CA GLY A 13 -15.47 11.23 -6.83
C GLY A 13 -15.78 9.88 -7.49
N ARG A 14 -17.07 9.61 -7.78
CA ARG A 14 -17.54 8.36 -8.40
C ARG A 14 -16.79 7.96 -9.68
N PHE A 15 -16.30 8.94 -10.44
CA PHE A 15 -15.61 8.75 -11.72
C PHE A 15 -14.12 9.07 -11.66
N GLU A 16 -13.60 9.45 -10.49
CA GLU A 16 -12.19 9.73 -10.30
C GLU A 16 -11.41 8.42 -10.08
N ASP A 17 -10.26 8.27 -10.74
CA ASP A 17 -9.32 7.21 -10.34
C ASP A 17 -8.78 7.54 -8.94
N PRO A 18 -9.03 6.69 -7.93
CA PRO A 18 -8.65 7.03 -6.57
C PRO A 18 -7.16 6.87 -6.29
N TYR A 19 -6.38 6.29 -7.21
CA TYR A 19 -4.96 5.97 -7.03
C TYR A 19 -4.05 7.06 -7.61
N LYS A 20 -4.28 8.33 -7.27
CA LYS A 20 -3.50 9.46 -7.80
C LYS A 20 -2.22 9.76 -7.04
N ALA A 21 -2.18 9.47 -5.74
CA ALA A 21 -1.02 9.79 -4.92
C ALA A 21 0.09 8.76 -5.14
N VAL A 22 1.23 9.19 -5.69
CA VAL A 22 2.41 8.34 -5.88
C VAL A 22 3.24 8.34 -4.60
N CYS A 23 3.80 7.19 -4.25
CA CYS A 23 4.63 7.01 -3.08
C CYS A 23 5.91 6.27 -3.47
N VAL A 24 7.06 6.74 -2.98
CA VAL A 24 8.29 5.96 -2.96
C VAL A 24 8.19 5.00 -1.79
N CYS A 25 8.24 3.70 -2.09
CA CYS A 25 8.03 2.65 -1.12
C CYS A 25 9.27 1.80 -1.00
N ARG A 26 9.65 1.48 0.23
CA ARG A 26 10.81 0.63 0.53
C ARG A 26 10.44 -0.38 1.61
N LEU A 27 10.51 -1.66 1.26
CA LEU A 27 10.43 -2.76 2.20
C LEU A 27 11.84 -3.25 2.53
N GLN A 28 12.22 -3.14 3.79
CA GLN A 28 13.52 -3.58 4.29
C GLN A 28 13.36 -4.10 5.72
N ASP A 29 13.95 -5.26 6.03
CA ASP A 29 13.97 -5.86 7.37
C ASP A 29 12.55 -6.03 7.97
N GLY A 30 11.58 -6.42 7.14
CA GLY A 30 10.18 -6.56 7.54
C GLY A 30 9.46 -5.23 7.79
N VAL A 31 10.08 -4.09 7.52
CA VAL A 31 9.50 -2.76 7.71
C VAL A 31 9.24 -2.12 6.35
N LEU A 32 7.97 -1.80 6.08
CA LEU A 32 7.53 -1.09 4.90
C LEU A 32 7.45 0.42 5.19
N ARG A 33 8.24 1.20 4.45
CA ARG A 33 8.27 2.67 4.51
C ARG A 33 7.63 3.24 3.26
N LEU A 34 6.80 4.26 3.42
CA LEU A 34 6.16 4.99 2.34
C LEU A 34 6.40 6.49 2.49
N ARG A 35 6.85 7.12 1.41
CA ARG A 35 7.00 8.57 1.32
C ARG A 35 6.18 9.08 0.15
N ALA A 36 5.25 10.00 0.41
CA ALA A 36 4.43 10.58 -0.64
C ALA A 36 5.29 11.41 -1.60
N THR A 37 4.88 11.46 -2.87
CA THR A 37 5.48 12.35 -3.86
C THR A 37 4.47 13.29 -4.47
N GLN A 38 4.92 14.50 -4.79
CA GLN A 38 4.18 15.51 -5.52
C GLN A 38 5.09 16.04 -6.62
N ASN A 39 4.64 16.01 -7.87
CA ASN A 39 5.42 16.42 -9.05
C ASN A 39 6.80 15.74 -9.17
N GLY A 40 6.92 14.51 -8.69
CA GLY A 40 8.17 13.73 -8.73
C GLY A 40 9.10 13.95 -7.53
N GLU A 41 8.78 14.89 -6.65
CA GLU A 41 9.56 15.16 -5.43
C GLU A 41 8.91 14.54 -4.21
N VAL A 42 9.72 14.06 -3.26
CA VAL A 42 9.23 13.54 -1.98
C VAL A 42 8.72 14.69 -1.12
N VAL A 43 7.49 14.55 -0.62
CA VAL A 43 6.82 15.55 0.22
C VAL A 43 6.31 14.93 1.51
N GLY A 44 6.35 15.70 2.60
CA GLY A 44 5.83 15.29 3.89
C GLY A 44 6.71 14.28 4.64
N GLY A 45 6.08 13.57 5.57
CA GLY A 45 6.73 12.56 6.41
C GLY A 45 6.84 11.18 5.75
N GLU A 46 7.48 10.26 6.47
CA GLU A 46 7.55 8.84 6.13
C GLU A 46 6.54 8.06 6.98
N ASP A 47 5.59 7.39 6.33
CA ASP A 47 4.72 6.42 6.97
C ASP A 47 5.49 5.08 7.09
N THR A 48 5.47 4.48 8.28
CA THR A 48 6.20 3.23 8.57
C THR A 48 5.27 2.15 9.09
N TYR A 49 5.37 0.94 8.53
CA TYR A 49 4.55 -0.21 8.86
C TYR A 49 5.43 -1.44 9.13
N ASP A 50 5.42 -1.94 10.36
CA ASP A 50 6.16 -3.15 10.75
C ASP A 50 5.38 -4.42 10.40
N LEU A 51 5.79 -5.16 9.38
CA LEU A 51 5.07 -6.35 8.90
C LEU A 51 5.06 -7.53 9.90
N ARG A 52 5.64 -7.38 11.10
CA ARG A 52 5.39 -8.29 12.24
C ARG A 52 4.03 -8.04 12.90
N GLU A 53 3.60 -6.78 12.92
CA GLU A 53 2.29 -6.36 13.43
C GLU A 53 1.27 -6.11 12.32
N TRP A 54 1.77 -5.83 11.11
CA TRP A 54 0.99 -5.48 9.94
C TRP A 54 1.06 -6.58 8.89
N LYS A 55 0.09 -6.64 7.98
CA LYS A 55 0.09 -7.59 6.87
C LYS A 55 -0.19 -6.90 5.55
N LEU A 56 0.56 -7.29 4.53
CA LEU A 56 0.25 -7.02 3.13
C LEU A 56 -0.68 -8.11 2.63
N MET A 57 -1.87 -7.72 2.20
CA MET A 57 -2.89 -8.65 1.72
C MET A 57 -3.17 -8.39 0.24
N PRO A 58 -3.06 -9.41 -0.63
CA PRO A 58 -3.42 -9.28 -2.03
C PRO A 58 -4.93 -9.06 -2.17
N ARG A 59 -5.34 -8.30 -3.19
CA ARG A 59 -6.75 -8.14 -3.51
C ARG A 59 -7.18 -9.20 -4.53
N GLN A 60 -8.24 -9.97 -4.20
CA GLN A 60 -8.76 -10.98 -5.12
C GLN A 60 -9.11 -10.41 -6.50
N GLY A 61 -8.63 -11.09 -7.54
CA GLY A 61 -8.83 -10.70 -8.94
C GLY A 61 -8.07 -9.45 -9.39
N LYS A 62 -7.26 -8.83 -8.52
CA LYS A 62 -6.52 -7.58 -8.80
C LYS A 62 -5.08 -7.69 -8.26
N PRO A 63 -4.20 -8.48 -8.91
CA PRO A 63 -2.84 -8.72 -8.44
C PRO A 63 -1.95 -7.47 -8.43
N ASP A 64 -2.34 -6.41 -9.17
CA ASP A 64 -1.71 -5.09 -9.09
C ASP A 64 -2.07 -4.31 -7.81
N LYS A 65 -2.97 -4.84 -6.96
CA LYS A 65 -3.53 -4.13 -5.79
C LYS A 65 -3.43 -4.95 -4.53
N PHE A 66 -3.12 -4.27 -3.44
CA PHE A 66 -3.00 -4.87 -2.13
C PHE A 66 -3.32 -3.87 -1.02
N THR A 67 -3.51 -4.39 0.19
CA THR A 67 -3.88 -3.59 1.36
C THR A 67 -2.94 -3.84 2.51
N ILE A 68 -2.61 -2.77 3.25
CA ILE A 68 -1.95 -2.86 4.55
C ILE A 68 -3.03 -2.84 5.62
N MET A 69 -3.03 -3.87 6.47
CA MET A 69 -3.95 -3.99 7.60
C MET A 69 -3.19 -4.44 8.84
N ARG A 70 -3.60 -3.93 10.01
CA ARG A 70 -3.02 -4.37 11.28
C ARG A 70 -3.52 -5.78 11.59
N GLY A 71 -2.63 -6.66 11.99
CA GLY A 71 -2.94 -8.02 12.39
C GLY A 71 -3.65 -8.06 13.75
N VAL A 72 -4.94 -7.73 13.79
CA VAL A 72 -5.82 -8.16 14.88
C VAL A 72 -6.41 -9.51 14.51
N THR A 73 -6.29 -10.46 15.43
CA THR A 73 -6.74 -11.86 15.36
C THR A 73 -8.10 -12.03 14.64
N ALA A 74 -8.24 -13.19 13.98
CA ALA A 74 -9.26 -13.62 13.00
C ALA A 74 -10.76 -13.47 13.36
N HIS A 75 -11.12 -12.74 14.42
CA HIS A 75 -12.50 -12.47 14.83
C HIS A 75 -12.89 -10.98 14.78
N SER A 76 -11.99 -10.10 14.31
CA SER A 76 -12.36 -8.70 14.06
C SER A 76 -12.92 -8.60 12.64
N ILE A 77 -14.24 -8.72 12.49
CA ILE A 77 -14.96 -8.24 11.30
C ILE A 77 -14.84 -6.71 11.31
N GLY A 78 -13.66 -6.21 10.91
CA GLY A 78 -13.29 -4.81 11.07
C GLY A 78 -11.85 -4.60 11.53
N GLY A 79 -10.89 -5.37 11.03
CA GLY A 79 -9.49 -4.93 11.12
C GLY A 79 -9.35 -3.60 10.39
N ASP A 80 -8.87 -2.56 11.09
CA ASP A 80 -8.68 -1.23 10.50
C ASP A 80 -7.81 -1.35 9.26
N THR A 81 -8.45 -1.23 8.09
CA THR A 81 -7.75 -1.16 6.82
C THR A 81 -7.12 0.22 6.76
N VAL A 82 -5.80 0.29 6.93
CA VAL A 82 -5.11 1.58 6.99
C VAL A 82 -4.73 2.08 5.60
N LEU A 83 -4.46 1.17 4.66
CA LEU A 83 -3.97 1.60 3.36
C LEU A 83 -4.35 0.65 2.23
N ASN A 84 -4.75 1.24 1.09
CA ASN A 84 -4.90 0.55 -0.17
C ASN A 84 -3.82 1.04 -1.14
N LEU A 85 -3.03 0.11 -1.67
CA LEU A 85 -1.91 0.37 -2.57
C LEU A 85 -2.12 -0.30 -3.92
N LYS A 86 -1.50 0.27 -4.96
CA LYS A 86 -1.51 -0.23 -6.33
C LYS A 86 -0.12 -0.11 -6.95
N ALA A 87 0.37 -1.19 -7.55
CA ALA A 87 1.57 -1.20 -8.37
C ALA A 87 1.25 -0.84 -9.84
N ASP A 88 2.28 -0.51 -10.63
CA ASP A 88 2.10 -0.17 -12.05
C ASP A 88 1.74 -1.37 -12.92
N SER A 89 2.05 -2.60 -12.49
CA SER A 89 1.68 -3.83 -13.18
C SER A 89 1.24 -4.93 -12.21
N LYS A 90 0.63 -5.99 -12.75
CA LYS A 90 0.20 -7.16 -11.99
C LYS A 90 1.40 -7.90 -11.41
N GLU A 91 2.46 -7.99 -12.21
CA GLU A 91 3.72 -8.64 -11.85
C GLU A 91 4.42 -7.91 -10.72
N LEU A 92 4.48 -6.57 -10.78
CA LEU A 92 5.04 -5.78 -9.69
C LEU A 92 4.19 -5.92 -8.42
N GLY A 93 2.87 -5.89 -8.54
CA GLY A 93 1.97 -6.07 -7.39
C GLY A 93 2.12 -7.44 -6.73
N ALA A 94 2.22 -8.52 -7.51
CA ALA A 94 2.53 -9.85 -7.00
C ALA A 94 3.89 -9.90 -6.30
N ALA A 95 4.92 -9.32 -6.92
CA ALA A 95 6.26 -9.27 -6.35
C ALA A 95 6.34 -8.51 -5.01
N TRP A 96 5.42 -7.59 -4.73
CA TRP A 96 5.30 -6.93 -3.42
C TRP A 96 4.69 -7.83 -2.34
N ILE A 97 3.83 -8.78 -2.73
CA ILE A 97 3.16 -9.73 -1.81
C ILE A 97 4.05 -10.91 -1.46
N GLU A 98 4.93 -11.32 -2.37
CA GLU A 98 5.79 -12.51 -2.23
C GLU A 98 7.10 -12.27 -1.42
N GLN A 99 7.28 -11.09 -0.82
CA GLN A 99 8.49 -10.69 -0.07
C GLN A 99 8.54 -11.24 1.37
#